data_AF-A0A645IWB5-F1
#
_entry.id   AF-A0A645IWB5-F1
#
_cell.length_a   1.000
_cell.length_b   1.000
_cell.length_c   1.000
_cell.angle_alpha   90.00
_cell.angle_beta   90.00
_cell.angle_gamma   90.00
#
_symmetry.space_group_name_H-M   'P 1'
#
loop_
_entity.id
_entity.type
_entity.pdbx_description
1 polymer ?
#
loop_
_entity_poly.entity_id
_entity_poly.type
_entity_poly.pdbx_seq_one_letter_code
_entity_poly.pdbx_strand_id
1 'polypeptide(L)'
;MRDWKELSKLVSGDDPGEMNFTDCEELGFAAGWAVKNFSSQYWHESNKKDFIKHRVMTFGSRLKPEVIWKRALVPMNEYALQRNIHMTSNAKDLLALVLLEYGRLKDDIRGNEDNFMAAFWAGYTLNRKNSEGGNN
;
A
#
# COMPACT_ATOMS: atom_id res chain seq x y z
N MET A 1 14.39 2.31 -10.27
CA MET A 1 13.67 3.01 -9.19
C MET A 1 14.06 4.49 -9.08
N ARG A 2 13.07 5.38 -9.06
CA ARG A 2 13.18 6.82 -8.71
C ARG A 2 13.61 7.05 -7.25
N ASP A 3 14.00 8.28 -6.90
CA ASP A 3 14.32 8.64 -5.50
C ASP A 3 13.07 8.58 -4.60
N TRP A 4 13.28 8.30 -3.30
CA TRP A 4 12.17 8.16 -2.35
C TRP A 4 11.31 9.42 -2.21
N LYS A 5 11.89 10.63 -2.40
CA LYS A 5 11.13 11.88 -2.35
C LYS A 5 10.19 12.01 -3.54
N GLU A 6 10.66 11.61 -4.72
CA GLU A 6 9.85 11.60 -5.94
C GLU A 6 8.73 10.57 -5.83
N LEU A 7 9.05 9.37 -5.35
CA LEU A 7 8.06 8.34 -5.10
C LEU A 7 7.02 8.79 -4.07
N SER A 8 7.44 9.41 -2.97
CA SER A 8 6.51 9.92 -1.94
C SER A 8 5.53 10.96 -2.49
N LYS A 9 5.99 11.87 -3.37
CA LYS A 9 5.13 12.86 -4.03
C LYS A 9 4.14 12.20 -5.01
N LEU A 10 4.62 11.20 -5.75
CA LEU A 10 3.79 10.43 -6.66
C LEU A 10 2.64 9.75 -5.89
N VAL A 11 2.96 9.00 -4.83
CA VAL A 11 1.97 8.18 -4.11
C VAL A 11 1.13 8.96 -3.09
N SER A 12 1.51 10.19 -2.72
CA SER A 12 0.65 11.09 -1.94
C SER A 12 -0.44 11.74 -2.80
N GLY A 13 -0.24 11.79 -4.12
CA GLY A 13 -1.10 12.52 -5.05
C GLY A 13 -0.83 14.03 -5.05
N ASP A 14 0.34 14.46 -4.57
CA ASP A 14 0.80 15.87 -4.66
C ASP A 14 1.30 16.22 -6.08
N ASP A 15 1.51 15.21 -6.93
CA ASP A 15 1.81 15.36 -8.35
C ASP A 15 0.77 14.57 -9.18
N PRO A 16 -0.13 15.25 -9.91
CA PRO A 16 -1.15 14.62 -10.75
C PRO A 16 -0.61 14.07 -12.08
N GLY A 17 0.71 14.05 -12.30
CA GLY A 17 1.32 13.41 -13.46
C GLY A 17 0.90 11.94 -13.64
N GLU A 18 1.24 11.35 -14.80
CA GLU A 18 0.93 9.94 -15.07
C GLU A 18 1.60 9.02 -14.04
N MET A 19 0.83 8.59 -13.04
CA MET A 19 1.29 7.64 -12.03
C MET A 19 1.54 6.29 -12.70
N ASN A 20 2.81 6.07 -13.07
CA ASN A 20 3.34 4.84 -13.62
C ASN A 20 4.33 4.20 -12.63
N PHE A 21 4.51 2.88 -12.69
CA PHE A 21 5.55 2.17 -11.94
C PHE A 21 6.45 1.44 -12.93
N THR A 22 7.76 1.65 -12.85
CA THR A 22 8.69 1.15 -13.86
C THR A 22 9.20 -0.26 -13.55
N ASP A 23 9.27 -0.62 -12.27
CA ASP A 23 9.82 -1.87 -11.76
C ASP A 23 9.04 -2.35 -10.50
N CYS A 24 9.34 -3.57 -10.05
CA CYS A 24 8.72 -4.14 -8.85
C CYS A 24 9.01 -3.35 -7.57
N GLU A 25 10.11 -2.59 -7.49
CA GLU A 25 10.47 -1.82 -6.30
C GLU A 25 9.56 -0.59 -6.16
N GLU A 26 9.35 0.17 -7.24
CA GLU A 26 8.42 1.30 -7.24
C GLU A 26 6.99 0.86 -6.94
N LEU A 27 6.54 -0.26 -7.53
CA LEU A 27 5.25 -0.84 -7.24
C LEU A 27 5.17 -1.32 -5.78
N GLY A 28 6.23 -1.94 -5.27
CA GLY A 28 6.35 -2.36 -3.87
C GLY A 28 6.16 -1.17 -2.94
N PHE A 29 6.90 -0.09 -3.18
CA PHE A 29 6.78 1.17 -2.42
C PHE A 29 5.35 1.71 -2.43
N ALA A 30 4.73 1.81 -3.59
CA ALA A 30 3.36 2.28 -3.75
C ALA A 30 2.34 1.39 -3.03
N ALA A 31 2.48 0.06 -3.11
CA ALA A 31 1.67 -0.89 -2.37
C ALA A 31 1.81 -0.71 -0.86
N GLY A 32 3.03 -0.51 -0.36
CA GLY A 32 3.30 -0.22 1.05
C GLY A 32 2.60 1.04 1.52
N TRP A 33 2.71 2.11 0.73
CA TRP A 33 2.05 3.38 1.01
C TRP A 33 0.53 3.26 1.05
N ALA A 34 -0.07 2.57 0.06
CA ALA A 34 -1.51 2.33 0.00
C ALA A 34 -2.00 1.54 1.22
N VAL A 35 -1.29 0.46 1.59
CA VAL A 35 -1.64 -0.36 2.76
C VAL A 35 -1.51 0.44 4.06
N LYS A 36 -0.52 1.32 4.20
CA LYS A 36 -0.40 2.18 5.39
C LYS A 36 -1.53 3.21 5.49
N ASN A 37 -1.87 3.88 4.39
CA ASN A 37 -3.01 4.80 4.32
C ASN A 37 -4.29 4.10 4.80
N PHE A 38 -4.57 2.92 4.25
CA PHE A 38 -5.74 2.14 4.64
C PHE A 38 -5.68 1.65 6.09
N SER A 39 -4.52 1.17 6.54
CA SER A 39 -4.32 0.66 7.90
C SER A 39 -4.61 1.73 8.96
N SER A 40 -4.25 2.98 8.71
CA SER A 40 -4.56 4.09 9.62
C SER A 40 -6.07 4.29 9.77
N GLN A 41 -6.83 4.31 8.68
CA GLN A 41 -8.30 4.43 8.76
C GLN A 41 -8.95 3.19 9.36
N TYR A 42 -8.48 2.00 8.96
CA TYR A 42 -8.94 0.72 9.49
C TYR A 42 -8.81 0.65 11.01
N TRP A 43 -7.72 1.17 11.58
CA TRP A 43 -7.51 1.22 13.03
C TRP A 43 -8.64 1.95 13.78
N HIS A 44 -9.16 3.05 13.21
CA HIS A 44 -10.27 3.80 13.79
C HIS A 44 -11.58 2.99 13.75
N GLU A 45 -11.86 2.30 12.64
CA GLU A 45 -13.12 1.57 12.42
C GLU A 45 -13.13 0.11 12.92
N SER A 46 -12.00 -0.41 13.40
CA SER A 46 -11.83 -1.83 13.77
C SER A 46 -11.58 -2.09 15.26
N ASN A 47 -11.95 -1.13 16.12
CA ASN A 47 -11.64 -1.16 17.54
C ASN A 47 -10.12 -1.28 17.78
N LYS A 48 -9.34 -0.39 17.16
CA LYS A 48 -7.90 -0.27 17.39
C LYS A 48 -7.14 -1.57 17.05
N LYS A 49 -7.53 -2.23 15.94
CA LYS A 49 -6.82 -3.39 15.41
C LYS A 49 -5.97 -2.94 14.22
N ASP A 50 -4.68 -3.30 14.24
CA ASP A 50 -3.78 -3.05 13.12
C ASP A 50 -4.18 -3.92 11.93
N PHE A 51 -4.31 -3.31 10.74
CA PHE A 51 -4.84 -4.01 9.56
C PHE A 51 -3.94 -5.17 9.13
N ILE A 52 -2.61 -4.95 9.06
CA ILE A 52 -1.66 -5.98 8.66
C ILE A 52 -1.72 -7.16 9.65
N LYS A 53 -1.68 -6.89 10.95
CA LYS A 53 -1.76 -7.95 11.98
C LYS A 53 -3.11 -8.66 12.00
N HIS A 54 -4.20 -7.95 11.73
CA HIS A 54 -5.56 -8.48 11.89
C HIS A 54 -6.09 -9.21 10.65
N ARG A 55 -5.64 -8.83 9.44
CA ARG A 55 -6.20 -9.35 8.17
C ARG A 55 -5.17 -9.93 7.22
N VAL A 56 -3.91 -9.54 7.31
CA VAL A 56 -2.91 -9.90 6.29
C VAL A 56 -1.99 -11.01 6.79
N MET A 57 -1.39 -10.81 7.97
CA MET A 57 -0.44 -11.76 8.55
C MET A 57 -1.16 -13.01 9.06
N THR A 58 -0.57 -14.16 8.75
CA THR A 58 -0.86 -15.43 9.43
C THR A 58 0.32 -15.80 10.33
N PHE A 59 0.01 -16.36 11.50
CA PHE A 59 1.02 -16.81 12.45
C PHE A 59 1.96 -17.83 11.78
N GLY A 60 3.27 -17.68 12.00
CA GLY A 60 4.30 -18.62 11.51
C GLY A 60 4.69 -18.50 10.03
N SER A 61 4.15 -17.53 9.28
CA SER A 61 4.50 -17.34 7.86
C SER A 61 5.20 -16.00 7.60
N ARG A 62 6.28 -16.02 6.80
CA ARG A 62 6.90 -14.81 6.25
C ARG A 62 5.92 -14.12 5.30
N LEU A 63 5.79 -12.80 5.42
CA LEU A 63 4.99 -12.00 4.51
C LEU A 63 5.68 -11.92 3.14
N LYS A 64 4.96 -12.30 2.08
CA LYS A 64 5.44 -12.31 0.69
C LYS A 64 4.61 -11.36 -0.18
N PRO A 65 5.11 -10.95 -1.37
CA PRO A 65 4.35 -10.09 -2.27
C PRO A 65 2.95 -10.62 -2.60
N GLU A 66 2.83 -11.94 -2.83
CA GLU A 66 1.55 -12.57 -3.13
C GLU A 66 0.56 -12.51 -1.96
N VAL A 67 1.05 -12.54 -0.71
CA VAL A 67 0.21 -12.42 0.48
C VAL A 67 -0.31 -10.98 0.62
N ILE A 68 0.55 -9.98 0.38
CA ILE A 68 0.14 -8.57 0.31
C ILE A 68 -0.95 -8.40 -0.75
N TRP A 69 -0.74 -8.94 -1.95
CA TRP A 69 -1.71 -8.89 -3.04
C TRP A 69 -3.07 -9.46 -2.64
N LYS A 70 -3.09 -10.74 -2.25
CA LYS A 70 -4.33 -11.49 -2.03
C LYS A 70 -5.07 -11.09 -0.76
N ARG A 71 -4.37 -10.65 0.28
CA ARG A 71 -4.97 -10.41 1.61
C ARG A 71 -5.06 -8.94 2.02
N ALA A 72 -4.23 -8.07 1.42
CA ALA A 72 -4.26 -6.64 1.72
C ALA A 72 -4.90 -5.85 0.58
N LEU A 73 -4.33 -5.90 -0.63
CA LEU A 73 -4.69 -5.01 -1.74
C LEU A 73 -6.03 -5.37 -2.38
N VAL A 74 -6.21 -6.63 -2.83
CA VAL A 74 -7.44 -7.08 -3.50
C VAL A 74 -8.69 -6.87 -2.63
N PRO A 75 -8.74 -7.30 -1.35
CA PRO A 75 -9.94 -7.14 -0.53
C PRO A 75 -10.09 -5.74 0.09
N MET A 76 -9.19 -4.79 -0.19
CA MET A 76 -9.18 -3.48 0.47
C MET A 76 -10.51 -2.73 0.30
N ASN A 77 -11.05 -2.70 -0.93
CA ASN A 77 -12.34 -2.07 -1.20
C ASN A 77 -13.50 -2.79 -0.50
N GLU A 78 -13.47 -4.12 -0.41
CA GLU A 78 -14.48 -4.88 0.33
C GLU A 78 -14.47 -4.53 1.82
N TYR A 79 -13.27 -4.46 2.42
CA TYR A 79 -13.14 -4.03 3.81
C TYR A 79 -13.58 -2.58 4.00
N ALA A 80 -13.32 -1.70 3.03
CA ALA A 80 -13.76 -0.32 3.09
C ALA A 80 -15.29 -0.23 3.15
N LEU A 81 -15.99 -1.00 2.29
CA LEU A 81 -17.45 -1.07 2.26
C LEU A 81 -18.01 -1.70 3.54
N GLN A 82 -17.45 -2.83 3.99
CA GLN A 82 -17.91 -3.53 5.20
C GLN A 82 -17.76 -2.72 6.49
N ARG A 83 -16.82 -1.76 6.51
CA ARG A 83 -16.47 -0.98 7.71
C ARG A 83 -16.75 0.51 7.56
N ASN A 84 -17.43 0.92 6.48
CA ASN A 84 -17.74 2.32 6.17
C ASN A 84 -16.49 3.24 6.20
N ILE A 85 -15.35 2.73 5.73
CA ILE A 85 -14.09 3.49 5.69
C ILE A 85 -14.12 4.40 4.45
N HIS A 86 -13.94 5.70 4.68
CA HIS A 86 -13.91 6.69 3.60
C HIS A 86 -12.49 6.87 3.01
N MET A 87 -12.20 6.13 1.94
CA MET A 87 -10.99 6.36 1.16
C MET A 87 -11.11 7.64 0.33
N THR A 88 -10.11 8.53 0.44
CA THR A 88 -9.99 9.71 -0.41
C THR A 88 -9.82 9.32 -1.88
N SER A 89 -10.13 10.21 -2.82
CA SER A 89 -9.96 9.93 -4.26
C SER A 89 -8.53 9.49 -4.59
N ASN A 90 -7.51 10.24 -4.11
CA ASN A 90 -6.11 9.87 -4.32
C ASN A 90 -5.78 8.46 -3.78
N ALA A 91 -6.35 8.04 -2.64
CA ALA A 91 -6.11 6.71 -2.09
C ALA A 91 -6.78 5.61 -2.94
N LYS A 92 -7.95 5.90 -3.53
CA LYS A 92 -8.63 4.99 -4.45
C LYS A 92 -7.87 4.87 -5.77
N ASP A 93 -7.40 5.99 -6.32
CA ASP A 93 -6.64 6.03 -7.57
C ASP A 93 -5.32 5.28 -7.42
N LEU A 94 -4.58 5.52 -6.32
CA LEU A 94 -3.37 4.78 -6.00
C LEU A 94 -3.64 3.27 -5.88
N LEU A 95 -4.70 2.88 -5.17
CA LEU A 95 -5.07 1.47 -5.05
C LEU A 95 -5.39 0.86 -6.42
N ALA A 96 -6.20 1.54 -7.24
CA ALA A 96 -6.57 1.06 -8.57
C ALA A 96 -5.34 0.85 -9.47
N LEU A 97 -4.40 1.81 -9.47
CA LEU A 97 -3.17 1.70 -10.25
C LEU A 97 -2.25 0.59 -9.73
N VAL A 98 -2.07 0.48 -8.41
CA VAL A 98 -1.32 -0.64 -7.82
C VAL A 98 -1.94 -1.98 -8.21
N LEU A 99 -3.27 -2.09 -8.23
CA LEU A 99 -3.98 -3.30 -8.64
C LEU A 99 -3.71 -3.68 -10.10
N LEU A 100 -3.78 -2.71 -11.01
CA LEU A 100 -3.52 -2.94 -12.43
C LEU A 100 -2.05 -3.32 -12.68
N GLU A 101 -1.14 -2.58 -12.08
CA GLU A 101 0.31 -2.71 -12.30
C GLU A 101 0.90 -3.97 -11.66
N TYR A 102 0.31 -4.47 -10.58
CA TYR A 102 0.70 -5.77 -10.01
C TYR A 102 0.48 -6.92 -11.00
N GLY A 103 -0.58 -6.86 -11.80
CA GLY A 103 -0.81 -7.82 -12.87
C GLY A 103 0.25 -7.73 -13.96
N ARG A 104 0.61 -6.50 -14.37
CA ARG A 104 1.58 -6.21 -15.43
C ARG A 104 3.01 -6.62 -15.03
N LEU A 105 3.42 -6.34 -13.80
CA LEU A 105 4.77 -6.59 -13.28
C LEU A 105 4.92 -7.94 -12.56
N LYS A 106 3.94 -8.84 -12.68
CA LYS A 106 3.86 -10.07 -11.87
C LYS A 106 5.12 -10.94 -11.95
N ASP A 107 5.70 -11.09 -13.14
CA ASP A 107 6.89 -11.92 -13.33
C ASP A 107 8.15 -11.26 -12.76
N ASP A 108 8.26 -9.94 -12.86
CA ASP A 108 9.34 -9.16 -12.21
C ASP A 108 9.26 -9.28 -10.68
N ILE A 109 8.06 -9.12 -10.11
CA ILE A 109 7.82 -9.29 -8.66
C ILE A 109 8.23 -10.69 -8.19
N ARG A 110 7.95 -11.73 -8.98
CA ARG A 110 8.31 -13.11 -8.65
C ARG A 110 9.82 -13.35 -8.70
N GLY A 111 10.50 -12.73 -9.66
CA GLY A 111 11.97 -12.79 -9.77
C GLY A 111 12.67 -12.01 -8.64
N ASN A 112 12.02 -10.96 -8.12
CA ASN A 112 12.62 -9.99 -7.22
C ASN A 112 11.79 -9.81 -5.92
N GLU A 113 11.29 -10.90 -5.32
CA GLU A 113 10.38 -10.86 -4.17
C GLU A 113 10.92 -10.04 -2.99
N ASP A 114 12.21 -10.20 -2.67
CA ASP A 114 12.84 -9.52 -1.55
C ASP A 114 12.98 -8.01 -1.81
N ASN A 115 13.25 -7.59 -3.04
CA ASN A 115 13.31 -6.17 -3.42
C ASN A 115 11.93 -5.52 -3.33
N PHE A 116 10.89 -6.19 -3.86
CA PHE A 116 9.51 -5.75 -3.70
C PHE A 116 9.16 -5.58 -2.22
N MET A 117 9.48 -6.57 -1.38
CA MET A 117 9.15 -6.53 0.04
C MET A 117 9.96 -5.46 0.80
N ALA A 118 11.22 -5.24 0.44
CA ALA A 118 12.03 -4.16 1.00
C ALA A 118 11.42 -2.79 0.68
N ALA A 119 11.07 -2.56 -0.59
CA ALA A 119 10.42 -1.32 -1.03
C ALA A 119 9.02 -1.15 -0.42
N PHE A 120 8.24 -2.23 -0.29
CA PHE A 120 6.96 -2.24 0.41
C PHE A 120 7.10 -1.73 1.84
N TRP A 121 8.05 -2.25 2.61
CA TRP A 121 8.26 -1.79 3.97
C TRP A 121 8.77 -0.36 4.03
N ALA A 122 9.58 0.08 3.05
CA ALA A 122 9.99 1.47 2.94
C ALA A 122 8.79 2.41 2.74
N GLY A 123 7.93 2.13 1.75
CA GLY A 123 6.71 2.91 1.50
C GLY A 123 5.73 2.89 2.68
N TYR A 124 5.53 1.72 3.29
CA TYR A 124 4.69 1.56 4.48
C TYR A 124 5.19 2.38 5.67
N THR A 125 6.51 2.46 5.85
CA THR A 125 7.13 3.15 6.99
C THR A 125 7.27 4.66 6.74
N LEU A 126 7.49 5.09 5.50
CA LEU A 126 7.62 6.51 5.14
C LEU A 126 6.27 7.23 5.12
N ASN A 127 5.17 6.51 4.93
CA ASN A 127 3.82 7.01 5.12
C ASN A 127 3.47 7.17 6.62
N ARG A 128 4.26 8.01 7.32
CA ARG A 128 4.01 8.46 8.70
C ARG A 128 3.54 9.90 8.76
N LYS A 129 3.86 10.72 7.75
CA LYS A 129 3.58 12.16 7.75
C LYS A 129 2.08 12.51 7.79
N ASN A 130 1.18 11.61 7.38
CA ASN A 130 -0.26 11.85 7.45
C ASN A 130 -0.93 11.36 8.74
N SER A 131 -0.24 10.58 9.58
CA SER A 131 -0.84 10.00 10.81
C SER A 131 -0.48 10.77 12.09
N GLU A 132 0.62 11.53 12.09
CA GLU A 132 1.11 12.31 13.25
C GLU A 132 0.77 13.82 13.14
N GLY A 133 0.06 14.26 12.09
CA GLY A 133 -0.32 15.67 11.85
C GLY A 133 -1.73 16.09 12.29
N GLY A 134 -2.48 15.21 12.97
CA GLY A 134 -3.81 15.51 13.51
C GLY A 134 -3.76 16.16 14.90
N ASN A 135 -3.02 17.26 15.04
CA ASN A 135 -3.13 18.22 16.15
C ASN A 135 -2.43 19.53 15.75
N ASN A 136 -3.17 20.39 15.06
CA ASN A 136 -3.27 21.84 15.31
C ASN A 136 -4.33 22.46 14.40
#